data_AF-A0A2J8IGZ0-F1
#
_entry.id   AF-A0A2J8IGZ0-F1
#
_cell.length_a   1.000
_cell.length_b   1.000
_cell.length_c   1.000
_cell.angle_alpha   90.00
_cell.angle_beta   90.00
_cell.angle_gamma   90.00
#
_symmetry.space_group_name_H-M   'P 1'
#
loop_
_entity.id
_entity.type
_entity.pdbx_description
1 polymer ?
#
loop_
_entity_poly.entity_id
_entity_poly.type
_entity_poly.pdbx_seq_one_letter_code
_entity_poly.pdbx_strand_id
1 'polypeptide(L)'
;MTGGTSYSGPHWRRVVAALGNGDARTAYAQVVLGAGLSDVLPGVKDQRRNKAIAALLESGLIEQHAAGELVAPESIFRDLLARMPRRQAQNGVARFMRLGRIERYPANMGDRRELLEHIVSEAIEPGEQLTEKQVNARLLSYTDDVVLLRRYLVDFGLMVRTASGSSYSRRET
;
A
#
# COMPACT_ATOMS: atom_id res chain seq x y z
N MET A 1 16.99 6.38 -33.62
CA MET A 1 16.05 5.25 -33.62
C MET A 1 15.88 4.77 -32.19
N THR A 2 14.79 5.20 -31.55
CA THR A 2 14.46 4.97 -30.14
C THR A 2 13.89 3.57 -29.96
N GLY A 3 14.69 2.66 -29.39
CA GLY A 3 14.27 1.29 -29.07
C GLY A 3 13.31 1.29 -27.88
N GLY A 4 12.08 0.83 -28.14
CA GLY A 4 10.99 0.83 -27.19
C GLY A 4 11.27 0.02 -25.93
N THR A 5 11.07 0.66 -24.79
CA THR A 5 10.88 0.05 -23.47
C THR A 5 9.70 -0.93 -23.52
N SER A 6 10.00 -2.23 -23.64
CA SER A 6 9.00 -3.28 -23.43
C SER A 6 8.81 -3.51 -21.93
N TYR A 7 7.95 -2.69 -21.33
CA TYR A 7 7.35 -2.97 -20.02
C TYR A 7 6.20 -3.97 -20.23
N SER A 8 6.36 -5.24 -19.82
CA SER A 8 5.25 -6.20 -19.86
C SER A 8 5.36 -7.33 -18.81
N GLY A 9 4.58 -7.20 -17.73
CA GLY A 9 4.38 -8.15 -16.62
C GLY A 9 5.30 -7.96 -15.39
N PRO A 10 4.88 -8.27 -14.14
CA PRO A 10 5.57 -7.79 -12.94
C PRO A 10 7.00 -8.30 -12.87
N HIS A 11 7.96 -7.38 -13.02
CA HIS A 11 9.39 -7.65 -13.03
C HIS A 11 9.84 -8.48 -11.81
N TRP A 12 9.16 -8.33 -10.66
CA TRP A 12 9.40 -9.13 -9.46
C TRP A 12 9.07 -10.62 -9.63
N ARG A 13 8.07 -10.97 -10.45
CA ARG A 13 7.72 -12.38 -10.71
C ARG A 13 8.84 -13.10 -11.45
N ARG A 14 9.54 -12.40 -12.36
CA ARG A 14 10.69 -12.96 -13.09
C ARG A 14 11.87 -13.19 -12.16
N VAL A 15 12.15 -12.23 -11.27
CA VAL A 15 13.17 -12.38 -10.21
C VAL A 15 12.86 -13.58 -9.31
N VAL A 16 11.62 -13.70 -8.84
CA VAL A 16 11.21 -14.84 -7.99
C VAL A 16 11.26 -16.16 -8.77
N ALA A 17 10.85 -16.19 -10.04
CA ALA A 17 10.92 -17.38 -10.88
C ALA A 17 12.37 -17.83 -11.13
N ALA A 18 13.28 -16.89 -11.41
CA ALA A 18 14.70 -17.16 -11.59
C ALA A 18 15.32 -17.71 -10.30
N LEU A 19 15.07 -17.06 -9.16
CA LEU A 19 15.57 -17.53 -7.86
C LEU A 19 14.90 -18.81 -7.37
N GLY A 20 13.71 -19.16 -7.88
CA GLY A 20 13.07 -20.46 -7.62
C GLY A 20 13.83 -21.63 -8.25
N ASN A 21 14.51 -21.40 -9.38
CA ASN A 21 15.36 -22.39 -10.03
C ASN A 21 16.67 -22.60 -9.25
N GLY A 22 17.01 -23.85 -8.92
CA GLY A 22 18.18 -24.17 -8.10
C GLY A 22 19.53 -23.81 -8.72
N ASP A 23 19.69 -24.02 -10.03
CA ASP A 23 20.94 -23.71 -10.73
C ASP A 23 21.10 -22.20 -10.90
N ALA A 24 20.02 -21.49 -11.26
CA ALA A 24 20.04 -20.03 -11.37
C ALA A 24 20.29 -19.37 -10.01
N ARG A 25 19.71 -19.88 -8.92
CA ARG A 25 19.98 -19.38 -7.57
C ARG A 25 21.44 -19.61 -7.14
N THR A 26 22.01 -20.76 -7.48
CA THR A 26 23.42 -21.07 -7.19
C THR A 26 24.35 -20.18 -8.03
N ALA A 27 24.07 -20.04 -9.32
CA ALA A 27 24.81 -19.15 -10.22
C ALA A 27 24.77 -17.70 -9.73
N TYR A 28 23.60 -17.21 -9.31
CA TYR A 28 23.46 -15.87 -8.76
C TYR A 28 24.33 -15.66 -7.52
N ALA A 29 24.34 -16.62 -6.58
CA ALA A 29 25.19 -16.54 -5.40
C ALA A 29 26.70 -16.51 -5.75
N GLN A 30 27.12 -17.28 -6.76
CA GLN A 30 28.51 -17.28 -7.23
C GLN A 30 28.88 -15.94 -7.86
N VAL A 31 28.02 -15.36 -8.69
CA VAL A 31 28.23 -14.03 -9.29
C VAL A 31 28.31 -12.94 -8.21
N VAL A 32 27.45 -12.99 -7.18
CA VAL A 32 27.52 -12.08 -6.02
C VAL A 32 28.86 -12.20 -5.27
N LEU A 33 29.46 -13.39 -5.24
CA LEU A 33 30.77 -13.65 -4.65
C LEU A 33 31.95 -13.34 -5.61
N GLY A 34 31.67 -12.82 -6.81
CA GLY A 34 32.69 -12.40 -7.78
C GLY A 34 33.08 -13.46 -8.82
N ALA A 35 32.31 -14.53 -8.99
CA ALA A 35 32.57 -15.52 -10.03
C ALA A 35 32.30 -14.95 -11.44
N GLY A 36 33.27 -15.11 -12.35
CA GLY A 36 33.12 -14.77 -13.75
C GLY A 36 32.32 -15.83 -14.54
N LEU A 37 32.01 -15.52 -15.80
CA LEU A 37 31.21 -16.39 -16.68
C LEU A 37 31.73 -17.83 -16.78
N SER A 38 33.05 -18.02 -16.75
CA SER A 38 33.72 -19.32 -16.85
C SER A 38 33.69 -20.13 -15.54
N ASP A 39 33.49 -19.47 -14.40
CA ASP A 39 33.61 -20.07 -13.06
C ASP A 39 32.23 -20.42 -12.45
N VAL A 40 31.15 -19.96 -13.08
CA VAL A 40 29.78 -20.21 -12.64
C VAL A 40 29.36 -21.65 -12.95
N LEU A 41 28.79 -22.32 -11.95
CA LEU A 41 28.27 -23.70 -12.01
C LEU A 41 29.30 -24.70 -12.59
N PRO A 42 30.48 -24.86 -11.96
CA PRO A 42 31.48 -25.81 -12.43
C PRO A 42 30.90 -27.23 -12.37
N GLY A 43 31.05 -27.98 -13.46
CA GLY A 43 30.54 -29.36 -13.57
C GLY A 43 29.07 -29.50 -13.98
N VAL A 44 28.32 -28.40 -14.14
CA VAL A 44 26.98 -28.43 -14.74
C VAL A 44 27.09 -28.43 -16.27
N LYS A 45 26.25 -29.22 -16.94
CA LYS A 45 26.18 -29.26 -18.42
C LYS A 45 25.96 -27.85 -19.00
N ASP A 46 26.69 -27.52 -20.07
CA ASP A 46 26.67 -26.19 -20.71
C ASP A 46 25.26 -25.69 -21.03
N GLN A 47 24.39 -26.55 -21.59
CA GLN A 47 23.01 -26.18 -21.89
C GLN A 47 22.24 -25.68 -20.66
N ARG A 48 22.44 -26.35 -19.51
CA ARG A 48 21.76 -26.05 -18.25
C ARG A 48 22.36 -24.81 -17.58
N ARG A 49 23.70 -24.67 -17.63
CA ARG A 49 24.42 -23.46 -17.20
C ARG A 49 23.96 -22.23 -18.00
N ASN A 50 23.94 -22.32 -19.33
CA ASN A 50 23.54 -21.22 -20.20
C ASN A 50 22.08 -20.83 -19.97
N LYS A 51 21.18 -21.79 -19.75
CA LYS A 51 19.78 -21.51 -19.41
C LYS A 51 19.63 -20.78 -18.07
N ALA A 52 20.42 -21.16 -17.07
CA ALA A 52 20.42 -20.50 -15.76
C ALA A 52 20.93 -19.05 -15.88
N ILE A 53 22.03 -18.83 -16.59
CA ILE A 53 22.59 -17.49 -16.83
C ILE A 53 21.62 -16.61 -17.63
N ALA A 54 21.00 -17.15 -18.69
CA ALA A 54 20.01 -16.44 -19.48
C ALA A 54 18.81 -15.98 -18.63
N ALA A 55 18.29 -16.86 -17.75
CA ALA A 55 17.20 -16.51 -16.84
C ALA A 55 17.57 -15.38 -15.86
N LEU A 56 18.83 -15.34 -15.40
CA LEU A 56 19.31 -14.27 -14.54
C LEU A 56 19.44 -12.94 -15.29
N LEU A 57 20.00 -12.95 -16.50
CA LEU A 57 20.08 -11.77 -17.38
C LEU A 57 18.69 -11.22 -17.72
N GLU A 58 17.75 -12.09 -18.12
CA GLU A 58 16.37 -11.73 -18.44
C GLU A 58 15.59 -11.16 -17.23
N SER A 59 16.00 -11.53 -16.01
CA SER A 59 15.42 -11.03 -14.77
C SER A 59 16.07 -9.73 -14.26
N GLY A 60 17.21 -9.33 -14.82
CA GLY A 60 18.02 -8.21 -14.34
C GLY A 60 18.76 -8.48 -13.02
N LEU A 61 18.82 -9.74 -12.57
CA LEU A 61 19.58 -10.12 -11.37
C LEU A 61 21.09 -10.08 -11.60
N ILE A 62 21.51 -10.30 -12.84
CA ILE A 62 22.89 -10.09 -13.27
C ILE A 62 22.90 -9.27 -14.55
N GLU A 63 24.00 -8.54 -14.76
CA GLU A 63 24.31 -7.79 -15.97
C GLU A 63 25.65 -8.28 -16.51
N GLN A 64 25.83 -8.19 -17.83
CA GLN A 64 27.09 -8.52 -18.47
C GLN A 64 27.82 -7.22 -18.80
N HIS A 65 29.00 -7.02 -18.22
CA HIS A 65 29.86 -5.87 -18.50
C HIS A 65 30.79 -6.14 -19.69
N ALA A 66 31.38 -5.07 -20.22
CA ALA A 66 32.45 -5.20 -21.22
C ALA A 66 33.61 -6.02 -20.62
N ALA A 67 34.13 -6.98 -21.39
CA ALA A 67 35.08 -8.05 -20.98
C ALA A 67 34.47 -9.36 -20.46
N GLY A 68 33.14 -9.56 -20.53
CA GLY A 68 32.52 -10.86 -20.22
C GLY A 68 32.35 -11.13 -18.73
N GLU A 69 32.54 -10.10 -17.91
CA GLU A 69 32.28 -10.12 -16.48
C GLU A 69 30.77 -10.13 -16.21
N LEU A 70 30.36 -10.96 -15.24
CA LEU A 70 29.00 -10.98 -14.72
C LEU A 70 28.98 -10.16 -13.44
N VAL A 71 28.09 -9.18 -13.37
CA VAL A 71 27.92 -8.31 -12.20
C VAL A 71 26.50 -8.50 -11.67
N ALA A 72 26.34 -8.59 -10.36
CA ALA A 72 25.03 -8.58 -9.70
C ALA A 72 24.72 -7.15 -9.22
N PRO A 73 23.79 -6.41 -9.84
CA PRO A 73 23.48 -5.05 -9.43
C PRO A 73 22.86 -5.01 -8.02
N GLU A 74 23.39 -4.18 -7.13
CA GLU A 74 22.83 -4.00 -5.79
C GLU A 74 21.46 -3.29 -5.80
N SER A 75 21.16 -2.54 -6.85
CA SER A 75 19.95 -1.72 -6.92
C SER A 75 18.70 -2.51 -7.28
N ILE A 76 18.83 -3.69 -7.91
CA ILE A 76 17.69 -4.40 -8.53
C ILE A 76 16.51 -4.61 -7.56
N PHE A 77 16.78 -5.05 -6.33
CA PHE A 77 15.75 -5.25 -5.32
C PHE A 77 15.15 -3.92 -4.83
N ARG A 78 15.98 -2.88 -4.65
CA ARG A 78 15.51 -1.54 -4.25
C ARG A 78 14.62 -0.93 -5.32
N ASP A 79 15.04 -1.01 -6.58
CA ASP A 79 14.32 -0.48 -7.73
C ASP A 79 12.99 -1.22 -7.91
N LEU A 80 12.98 -2.54 -7.71
CA LEU A 80 11.76 -3.34 -7.75
C LEU A 80 10.78 -2.97 -6.65
N LEU A 81 11.25 -2.79 -5.42
CA LEU A 81 10.43 -2.38 -4.28
C LEU A 81 9.91 -0.94 -4.44
N ALA A 82 10.70 -0.03 -5.02
CA ALA A 82 10.30 1.35 -5.27
C ALA A 82 9.22 1.47 -6.37
N ARG A 83 9.25 0.57 -7.37
CA ARG A 83 8.27 0.51 -8.47
C ARG A 83 6.95 -0.15 -8.08
N MET A 84 6.92 -0.92 -6.99
CA MET A 84 5.64 -1.36 -6.45
C MET A 84 4.90 -0.14 -5.94
N PRO A 85 3.61 0.05 -6.30
CA PRO A 85 2.79 0.97 -5.55
C PRO A 85 2.85 0.46 -4.11
N ARG A 86 3.55 1.18 -3.24
CA ARG A 86 3.34 1.04 -1.80
C ARG A 86 1.83 1.07 -1.68
N ARG A 87 1.20 0.02 -1.12
CA ARG A 87 -0.22 0.15 -0.71
C ARG A 87 -0.24 1.49 -0.03
N GLN A 88 -0.91 2.48 -0.62
CA GLN A 88 -0.92 3.80 -0.04
C GLN A 88 -1.40 3.54 1.38
N ALA A 89 -0.52 3.77 2.37
CA ALA A 89 -0.97 3.75 3.74
C ALA A 89 -2.14 4.71 3.70
N GLN A 90 -3.34 4.21 3.98
CA GLN A 90 -4.49 5.10 4.01
C GLN A 90 -4.11 6.14 5.06
N ASN A 91 -3.83 7.37 4.62
CA ASN A 91 -3.38 8.43 5.50
C ASN A 91 -4.62 9.12 6.07
N GLY A 92 -4.51 9.71 7.27
CA GLY A 92 -5.62 10.41 7.91
C GLY A 92 -6.82 9.49 8.16
N VAL A 93 -8.03 10.00 7.97
CA VAL A 93 -9.30 9.33 8.29
C VAL A 93 -9.54 8.01 7.52
N ALA A 94 -9.03 7.90 6.29
CA ALA A 94 -9.30 6.75 5.41
C ALA A 94 -8.89 5.39 6.00
N ARG A 95 -7.89 5.35 6.90
CA ARG A 95 -7.47 4.10 7.58
C ARG A 95 -8.47 3.54 8.59
N PHE A 96 -9.52 4.29 8.89
CA PHE A 96 -10.60 3.94 9.81
C PHE A 96 -11.92 3.73 9.08
N MET A 97 -11.93 3.89 7.75
CA MET A 97 -13.11 3.77 6.92
C MET A 97 -12.99 2.66 5.88
N ARG A 98 -14.13 2.05 5.55
CA ARG A 98 -14.27 1.06 4.49
C ARG A 98 -15.57 1.31 3.76
N LEU A 99 -15.49 1.50 2.43
CA LEU A 99 -16.68 1.72 1.59
C LEU A 99 -17.57 2.86 2.13
N GLY A 100 -16.96 3.95 2.60
CA GLY A 100 -17.67 5.10 3.17
C GLY A 100 -18.20 4.91 4.60
N ARG A 101 -18.03 3.73 5.21
CA ARG A 101 -18.48 3.43 6.58
C ARG A 101 -17.30 3.40 7.56
N ILE A 102 -17.57 3.67 8.83
CA ILE A 102 -16.59 3.52 9.90
C ILE A 102 -16.33 2.02 10.10
N GLU A 103 -15.10 1.59 9.81
CA GLU A 103 -14.66 0.21 10.04
C GLU A 103 -14.22 0.03 11.50
N ARG A 104 -13.56 1.03 12.08
CA ARG A 104 -13.13 1.02 13.49
C ARG A 104 -12.93 2.43 14.02
N TYR A 105 -13.15 2.61 15.32
CA TYR A 105 -12.81 3.87 15.99
C TYR A 105 -11.33 3.89 16.42
N PRO A 106 -10.58 4.96 16.15
CA PRO A 106 -9.20 5.10 16.60
C PRO A 106 -9.10 5.07 18.13
N ALA A 107 -8.02 4.50 18.67
CA ALA A 107 -7.72 4.56 20.10
C ALA A 107 -7.05 5.91 20.48
N ASN A 108 -6.27 6.48 19.57
CA ASN A 108 -5.69 7.81 19.75
C ASN A 108 -6.79 8.88 19.67
N MET A 109 -6.82 9.78 20.65
CA MET A 109 -7.84 10.83 20.75
C MET A 109 -7.79 11.84 19.61
N GLY A 110 -6.61 12.17 19.09
CA GLY A 110 -6.43 13.08 17.96
C GLY A 110 -6.97 12.48 16.67
N ASP A 111 -6.56 11.25 16.34
CA ASP A 111 -7.11 10.52 15.18
C ASP A 111 -8.64 10.33 15.30
N ARG A 112 -9.15 10.08 16.52
CA ARG A 112 -10.60 9.95 16.75
C ARG A 112 -11.32 11.27 16.52
N ARG A 113 -10.76 12.39 16.98
CA ARG A 113 -11.31 13.73 16.69
C ARG A 113 -11.33 13.99 15.19
N GLU A 114 -10.22 13.72 14.48
CA GLU A 114 -10.11 13.91 13.03
C GLU A 114 -11.19 13.10 12.26
N LEU A 115 -11.38 11.83 12.62
CA LEU A 115 -12.44 10.99 12.05
C LEU A 115 -13.83 11.58 12.28
N LEU A 116 -14.12 12.03 13.51
CA LEU A 116 -15.42 12.58 13.86
C LEU A 116 -15.70 13.94 13.20
N GLU A 117 -14.66 14.79 13.06
CA GLU A 117 -14.72 16.06 12.33
C GLU A 117 -15.04 15.84 10.85
N HIS A 118 -14.41 14.84 10.22
CA HIS A 118 -14.73 14.46 8.85
C HIS A 118 -16.18 13.97 8.69
N ILE A 119 -16.66 13.14 9.61
CA ILE A 119 -18.04 12.64 9.53
C ILE A 119 -19.05 13.77 9.71
N VAL A 120 -18.87 14.64 10.72
CA VAL A 120 -19.84 15.73 10.96
C VAL A 120 -19.83 16.73 9.83
N SER A 121 -18.69 16.98 9.18
CA SER A 121 -18.61 17.91 8.04
C SER A 121 -19.35 17.40 6.82
N GLU A 122 -19.31 16.10 6.56
CA GLU A 122 -20.03 15.48 5.44
C GLU A 122 -21.52 15.23 5.76
N ALA A 123 -21.87 15.06 7.03
CA ALA A 123 -23.24 14.72 7.43
C ALA A 123 -24.13 15.94 7.73
N ILE A 124 -23.57 17.06 8.21
CA ILE A 124 -24.35 18.18 8.74
C ILE A 124 -23.78 19.50 8.21
N GLU A 125 -24.62 20.26 7.52
CA GLU A 125 -24.23 21.58 7.02
C GLU A 125 -24.13 22.58 8.18
N PRO A 126 -23.21 23.56 8.10
CA PRO A 126 -23.16 24.65 9.07
C PRO A 126 -24.50 25.41 9.17
N GLY A 127 -24.91 25.76 10.38
CA GLY A 127 -26.15 26.51 10.63
C GLY A 127 -27.45 25.69 10.57
N GLU A 128 -27.39 24.39 10.24
CA GLU A 128 -28.58 23.54 10.26
C GLU A 128 -29.01 23.16 11.69
N GLN A 129 -30.32 23.20 11.90
CA GLN A 129 -30.97 22.79 13.14
C GLN A 129 -31.81 21.53 12.84
N LEU A 130 -31.31 20.37 13.25
CA LEU A 130 -31.86 19.07 12.91
C LEU A 130 -32.56 18.43 14.12
N THR A 131 -33.63 17.70 13.87
CA THR A 131 -34.23 16.79 14.85
C THR A 131 -33.36 15.54 15.03
N GLU A 132 -33.54 14.81 16.14
CA GLU A 132 -32.85 13.54 16.35
C GLU A 132 -33.06 12.56 15.20
N LYS A 133 -34.29 12.48 14.67
CA LYS A 133 -34.63 11.60 13.55
C LYS A 133 -33.85 11.96 12.29
N GLN A 134 -33.69 13.25 12.00
CA GLN A 134 -32.90 13.73 10.86
C GLN A 134 -31.42 13.43 11.04
N VAL A 135 -30.86 13.69 12.23
CA VAL A 135 -29.46 13.33 12.53
C VAL A 135 -29.22 11.84 12.37
N ASN A 136 -30.07 10.99 12.97
CA ASN A 136 -29.92 9.55 12.88
C ASN A 136 -29.97 9.06 11.41
N ALA A 137 -30.87 9.62 10.59
CA ALA A 137 -30.97 9.27 9.18
C ALA A 137 -29.69 9.60 8.41
N ARG A 138 -29.07 10.76 8.68
CA ARG A 138 -27.82 11.16 8.01
C ARG A 138 -26.61 10.36 8.50
N LEU A 139 -26.57 10.00 9.77
CA LEU A 139 -25.46 9.21 10.34
C LEU A 139 -25.47 7.72 9.92
N LEU A 140 -26.62 7.22 9.47
CA LEU A 140 -26.81 5.80 9.08
C LEU A 140 -25.92 5.36 7.90
N SER A 141 -25.50 6.31 7.06
CA SER A 141 -24.57 6.04 5.96
C SER A 141 -23.16 5.68 6.47
N TYR A 142 -22.79 6.11 7.68
CA TYR A 142 -21.46 5.92 8.26
C TYR A 142 -21.37 4.76 9.24
N THR A 143 -22.45 4.41 9.93
CA THR A 143 -22.45 3.34 10.93
C THR A 143 -23.86 2.79 11.19
N ASP A 144 -23.95 1.55 11.65
CA ASP A 144 -25.20 0.97 12.14
C ASP A 144 -25.49 1.41 13.60
N ASP A 145 -24.47 1.78 14.36
CA ASP A 145 -24.61 2.30 15.73
C ASP A 145 -24.66 3.84 15.74
N VAL A 146 -25.75 4.37 15.20
CA VAL A 146 -25.97 5.83 15.11
C VAL A 146 -26.06 6.51 16.46
N VAL A 147 -26.50 5.79 17.50
CA VAL A 147 -26.61 6.32 18.87
C VAL A 147 -25.22 6.57 19.43
N LEU A 148 -24.29 5.61 19.29
CA LEU A 148 -22.91 5.77 19.72
C LEU A 148 -22.21 6.89 18.97
N LEU A 149 -22.35 6.96 17.65
CA LEU A 149 -21.73 8.02 16.85
C LEU A 149 -22.28 9.39 17.23
N ARG A 150 -23.60 9.53 17.37
CA ARG A 150 -24.23 10.78 17.82
C ARG A 150 -23.71 11.21 19.19
N ARG A 151 -23.55 10.26 20.13
CA ARG A 151 -22.96 10.53 21.44
C ARG A 151 -21.53 11.04 21.32
N TYR A 152 -20.67 10.38 20.54
CA TYR A 152 -19.30 10.84 20.34
C TYR A 152 -19.21 12.24 19.73
N LEU A 153 -20.06 12.56 18.75
CA LEU A 153 -20.10 13.88 18.15
C LEU A 153 -20.44 14.97 19.17
N VAL A 154 -21.32 14.69 20.13
CA VAL A 154 -21.65 15.61 21.22
C VAL A 154 -20.51 15.67 22.25
N ASP A 155 -19.97 14.51 22.67
CA ASP A 155 -18.91 14.41 23.69
C ASP A 155 -17.62 15.13 23.23
N PHE A 156 -17.28 15.04 21.95
CA PHE A 156 -16.14 15.74 21.36
C PHE A 156 -16.43 17.23 21.08
N GLY A 157 -17.64 17.69 21.37
CA GLY A 157 -18.06 19.06 21.17
C GLY A 157 -18.19 19.45 19.70
N LEU A 158 -18.39 18.50 18.80
CA LEU A 158 -18.56 18.74 17.36
C LEU A 158 -20.02 18.98 16.97
N MET A 159 -20.94 18.55 17.84
CA MET A 159 -22.37 18.76 17.72
C MET A 159 -22.94 19.25 19.05
N VAL A 160 -23.85 20.21 18.98
CA VAL A 160 -24.58 20.74 20.13
C VAL A 160 -25.97 20.11 20.15
N ARG A 161 -26.48 19.81 21.34
CA ARG A 161 -27.83 19.28 21.58
C ARG A 161 -28.57 20.23 22.52
N THR A 162 -29.84 20.53 22.25
CA THR A 162 -30.69 21.28 23.20
C THR A 162 -30.90 20.50 24.50
N ALA A 163 -31.20 21.17 25.62
CA ALA A 163 -31.44 20.49 26.89
C ALA A 163 -32.56 19.42 26.79
N SER A 164 -33.61 19.73 26.04
CA SER A 164 -34.72 18.81 25.70
C SER A 164 -34.30 17.61 24.84
N GLY A 165 -33.17 17.69 24.13
CA GLY A 165 -32.75 16.70 23.14
C GLY A 165 -33.51 16.68 21.84
N SER A 166 -34.42 17.62 21.66
CA SER A 166 -35.27 17.68 20.47
C SER A 166 -34.52 18.20 19.25
N SER A 167 -33.38 18.89 19.44
CA SER A 167 -32.61 19.45 18.34
C SER A 167 -31.10 19.35 18.51
N TYR A 168 -30.43 19.22 17.38
CA TYR A 168 -29.00 19.11 17.19
C TYR A 168 -28.54 20.12 16.12
N SER A 169 -27.35 20.68 16.31
CA SER A 169 -26.68 21.50 15.31
C SER A 169 -25.19 21.24 15.33
N ARG A 170 -24.53 21.36 14.18
CA ARG A 170 -23.07 21.32 14.12
C ARG A 170 -22.50 22.51 14.89
N ARG A 171 -21.45 22.29 15.69
CA ARG A 171 -20.77 23.39 16.37
C ARG A 171 -19.99 24.21 15.35
N GLU A 172 -20.23 25.52 15.32
CA GLU A 172 -19.39 26.46 14.57
C GLU A 172 -18.00 26.45 15.22
N THR A 173 -16.98 26.21 14.39
CA THR A 173 -15.56 26.25 14.79
C THR A 173 -15.05 27.66 14.72
#